data_AF-A0A559L8D6-F1
#
_entry.id   AF-A0A559L8D6-F1
#
_cell.length_a   1.000
_cell.length_b   1.000
_cell.length_c   1.000
_cell.angle_alpha   90.00
_cell.angle_beta   90.00
_cell.angle_gamma   90.00
#
_symmetry.space_group_name_H-M   'P 1'
#
loop_
_entity.id
_entity.type
_entity.pdbx_description
1 polymer ?
#
loop_
_entity_poly.entity_id
_entity_poly.type
_entity_poly.pdbx_seq_one_letter_code
_entity_poly.pdbx_strand_id
1 'polypeptide(L)'
;MSFSDKRFPEGPFVPHKIPRMYLQDYYLLHKMEDFLVLNTTVEDLSKIATEDGRGRWRLALRKHNMEQDVDEWWQELFDAVIIANGQFSVPYVPEVKGLSQYIAKYPRRVMHSKYYRQPHPFNDKKILIVGNALSGRDIADELLKVARLPVYASRRHKSIWEGPEPKPGIEWRPVIKGYVAERGHIMFEDDSYLEDVDQVIYCTGYKPSFPFWNIQANGGHLYNYDKEKLSGNFLHTFFRDHPALGIIGFRQTLAFRSYEYQAIALARVFSGRNALPLPTALEQEDWERSWEEHTKEQGIDFHAVSFENGDLLWWYDELSNIAGLPICGKGRVPPAFTDEAMWDLENILGPVNPHE
;
A
#
# COMPACT_ATOMS: atom_id res chain seq x y z
N MET A 1 7.87 13.45 5.77
CA MET A 1 8.26 12.02 5.58
C MET A 1 9.49 11.93 4.67
N SER A 2 10.67 11.57 5.16
CA SER A 2 11.87 11.31 4.34
C SER A 2 12.67 10.15 4.96
N PHE A 3 13.64 9.58 4.25
CA PHE A 3 14.65 8.73 4.88
C PHE A 3 15.46 9.53 5.90
N SER A 4 15.95 8.86 6.94
CA SER A 4 16.62 9.50 8.09
C SER A 4 17.89 10.25 7.73
N ASP A 5 18.59 9.80 6.70
CA ASP A 5 19.89 10.33 6.26
C ASP A 5 19.78 11.36 5.13
N LYS A 6 18.56 11.64 4.65
CA LYS A 6 18.33 12.67 3.64
C LYS A 6 16.95 13.30 3.80
N ARG A 7 16.90 14.57 4.16
CA ARG A 7 15.66 15.38 4.19
C ARG A 7 15.21 15.78 2.77
N PHE A 8 13.92 16.07 2.63
CA PHE A 8 13.43 16.73 1.43
C PHE A 8 14.01 18.14 1.31
N PRO A 9 14.17 18.66 0.07
CA PRO A 9 14.65 20.02 -0.13
C PRO A 9 13.60 21.08 0.26
N GLU A 10 12.31 20.74 0.21
CA GLU A 10 11.17 21.63 0.45
C GLU A 10 10.06 20.87 1.21
N GLY A 11 9.16 21.59 1.90
CA GLY A 11 8.12 20.99 2.75
C GLY A 11 7.19 22.05 3.38
N PRO A 12 6.19 21.63 4.18
CA PRO A 12 5.94 20.26 4.65
C PRO A 12 5.13 19.37 3.69
N PHE A 13 4.33 19.96 2.79
CA PHE A 13 3.55 19.25 1.77
C PHE A 13 3.98 19.70 0.37
N VAL A 14 4.41 18.73 -0.45
CA VAL A 14 5.01 19.00 -1.76
C VAL A 14 4.32 18.22 -2.87
N PRO A 15 4.28 18.74 -4.11
CA PRO A 15 3.72 18.00 -5.24
C PRO A 15 4.56 16.76 -5.55
N HIS A 16 3.94 15.73 -6.14
CA HIS A 16 4.56 14.42 -6.43
C HIS A 16 5.89 14.47 -7.21
N LYS A 17 6.16 15.56 -7.93
CA LYS A 17 7.43 15.80 -8.63
C LYS A 17 8.63 15.88 -7.67
N ILE A 18 8.44 16.44 -6.48
CA ILE A 18 9.50 16.59 -5.48
C ILE A 18 9.89 15.22 -4.89
N PRO A 19 8.96 14.35 -4.42
CA PRO A 19 9.28 12.96 -4.08
C PRO A 19 9.96 12.16 -5.19
N ARG A 20 9.54 12.36 -6.45
CA ARG A 20 10.18 11.71 -7.59
C ARG A 20 11.65 12.11 -7.73
N MET A 21 11.95 13.40 -7.70
CA MET A 21 13.33 13.91 -7.77
C MET A 21 14.16 13.46 -6.56
N TYR A 22 13.58 13.55 -5.37
CA TYR A 22 14.22 13.08 -4.14
C TYR A 22 14.68 11.62 -4.23
N LEU A 23 13.84 10.72 -4.75
CA LEU A 23 14.19 9.30 -4.92
C LEU A 23 15.30 9.10 -5.96
N GLN A 24 15.27 9.85 -7.07
CA GLN A 24 16.36 9.82 -8.06
C GLN A 24 17.68 10.28 -7.46
N ASP A 25 17.66 11.40 -6.73
CA ASP A 25 18.85 11.92 -6.07
C ASP A 25 19.32 11.00 -4.93
N TYR A 26 18.41 10.30 -4.26
CA TYR A 26 18.74 9.36 -3.19
C TYR A 26 19.42 8.11 -3.76
N TYR A 27 18.92 7.61 -4.89
CA TYR A 27 19.53 6.53 -5.65
C TYR A 27 20.98 6.85 -6.06
N LEU A 28 21.23 8.04 -6.61
CA LEU A 28 22.57 8.52 -6.98
C LEU A 28 23.47 8.74 -5.76
N LEU A 29 22.95 9.35 -4.69
CA LEU A 29 23.70 9.61 -3.46
C LEU A 29 24.28 8.31 -2.88
N HIS A 30 23.51 7.23 -2.91
CA HIS A 30 23.92 5.94 -2.36
C HIS A 30 24.59 5.02 -3.37
N LYS A 31 24.84 5.49 -4.61
CA LYS A 31 25.54 4.75 -5.67
C LYS A 31 24.90 3.39 -5.96
N MET A 32 23.60 3.41 -6.25
CA MET A 32 22.78 2.22 -6.43
C MET A 32 22.70 1.75 -7.90
N GLU A 33 23.52 2.33 -8.79
CA GLU A 33 23.53 2.08 -10.24
C GLU A 33 23.70 0.61 -10.57
N ASP A 34 24.64 -0.06 -9.90
CA ASP A 34 25.03 -1.44 -10.19
C ASP A 34 24.05 -2.50 -9.65
N PHE A 35 23.04 -2.10 -8.85
CA PHE A 35 22.12 -3.04 -8.20
C PHE A 35 20.74 -3.12 -8.87
N LEU A 36 20.43 -2.23 -9.81
CA LEU A 36 19.09 -2.13 -10.39
C LEU A 36 19.04 -2.68 -11.82
N VAL A 37 18.24 -3.73 -12.00
CA VAL A 37 17.93 -4.27 -13.33
C VAL A 37 16.58 -3.70 -13.78
N LEU A 38 16.63 -2.73 -14.69
CA LEU A 38 15.44 -2.06 -15.23
C LEU A 38 14.77 -2.86 -16.35
N ASN A 39 13.52 -2.49 -16.67
CA ASN A 39 12.72 -3.06 -17.76
C ASN A 39 12.56 -4.59 -17.67
N THR A 40 12.58 -5.12 -16.45
CA THR A 40 12.55 -6.56 -16.18
C THR A 40 11.38 -6.88 -15.25
N THR A 41 10.57 -7.85 -15.63
CA THR A 41 9.50 -8.39 -14.79
C THR A 41 9.95 -9.68 -14.12
N VAL A 42 9.56 -9.86 -12.86
CA VAL A 42 9.63 -11.16 -12.19
C VAL A 42 8.34 -11.89 -12.55
N GLU A 43 8.46 -13.02 -13.23
CA GLU A 43 7.31 -13.80 -13.74
C GLU A 43 7.04 -15.03 -12.87
N ASP A 44 8.05 -15.55 -12.17
CA ASP A 44 7.92 -16.64 -11.18
C ASP A 44 8.92 -16.43 -10.04
N LEU A 45 8.48 -16.73 -8.82
CA LEU A 45 9.26 -16.81 -7.60
C LEU A 45 8.92 -18.14 -6.92
N SER A 46 9.87 -19.08 -7.00
CA SER A 46 9.73 -20.43 -6.46
C SER A 46 10.84 -20.73 -5.47
N LYS A 47 10.49 -21.29 -4.31
CA LYS A 47 11.45 -21.96 -3.42
C LYS A 47 11.83 -23.30 -4.06
N ILE A 48 13.12 -23.57 -4.12
CA ILE A 48 13.66 -24.83 -4.64
C ILE A 48 14.49 -25.52 -3.56
N ALA A 49 14.44 -26.85 -3.53
CA ALA A 49 15.37 -27.64 -2.74
C ALA A 49 16.76 -27.59 -3.39
N THR A 50 17.79 -27.47 -2.57
CA THR A 50 19.20 -27.51 -2.99
C THR A 50 19.89 -28.70 -2.35
N GLU A 51 20.96 -29.19 -2.98
CA GLU A 51 21.71 -30.37 -2.50
C GLU A 51 22.29 -30.17 -1.08
N ASP A 52 22.55 -28.92 -0.69
CA ASP A 52 23.01 -28.54 0.65
C ASP A 52 21.89 -28.47 1.71
N GLY A 53 20.64 -28.78 1.33
CA GLY A 53 19.47 -28.80 2.21
C GLY A 53 18.96 -27.43 2.67
N ARG A 54 19.61 -26.31 2.28
CA ARG A 54 19.25 -24.96 2.75
C ARG A 54 18.04 -24.37 2.03
N GLY A 55 17.76 -24.85 0.82
CA GLY A 55 16.73 -24.31 -0.06
C GLY A 55 17.10 -22.91 -0.56
N ARG A 56 16.80 -22.61 -1.82
CA ARG A 56 17.04 -21.29 -2.43
C ARG A 56 15.79 -20.77 -3.12
N TRP A 57 15.81 -19.49 -3.44
CA TRP A 57 14.78 -18.86 -4.28
C TRP A 57 15.25 -18.84 -5.72
N ARG A 58 14.42 -19.35 -6.61
CA ARG A 58 14.58 -19.21 -8.06
C ARG A 58 13.62 -18.14 -8.55
N LEU A 59 14.16 -17.16 -9.25
CA LEU A 59 13.38 -16.16 -9.97
C LEU A 59 13.41 -16.52 -11.46
N ALA A 60 12.25 -16.49 -12.12
CA ALA A 60 12.17 -16.40 -13.57
C ALA A 60 11.95 -14.94 -13.95
N LEU A 61 12.86 -14.41 -14.78
CA LEU A 61 12.92 -13.01 -15.16
C LEU A 61 12.65 -12.88 -16.65
N ARG A 62 11.90 -11.83 -17.02
CA ARG A 62 11.58 -11.51 -18.41
C ARG A 62 11.91 -10.06 -18.71
N LYS A 63 12.57 -9.82 -19.84
CA LYS A 63 12.82 -8.49 -20.39
C LYS A 63 12.37 -8.46 -21.85
N HIS A 64 11.51 -7.50 -22.17
CA HIS A 64 11.08 -7.31 -23.55
C HIS A 64 12.10 -6.46 -24.31
N ASN A 65 12.71 -7.03 -25.34
CA ASN A 65 13.65 -6.34 -26.23
C ASN A 65 12.89 -5.68 -27.38
N MET A 66 12.70 -4.36 -27.26
CA MET A 66 11.93 -3.56 -28.22
C MET A 66 12.53 -3.54 -29.64
N GLU A 67 13.86 -3.69 -29.78
CA GLU A 67 14.51 -3.62 -31.10
C GLU A 67 14.31 -4.89 -31.92
N GLN A 68 14.32 -6.03 -31.24
CA GLN A 68 14.17 -7.35 -31.86
C GLN A 68 12.73 -7.87 -31.79
N ASP A 69 11.84 -7.20 -31.04
CA ASP A 69 10.47 -7.62 -30.75
C ASP A 69 10.40 -9.05 -30.17
N VAL A 70 11.28 -9.34 -29.21
CA VAL A 70 11.37 -10.65 -28.55
C VAL A 70 11.45 -10.50 -27.03
N ASP A 71 10.95 -11.50 -26.32
CA ASP A 71 11.14 -11.62 -24.88
C ASP A 71 12.40 -12.43 -24.55
N GLU A 72 13.31 -11.81 -23.83
CA GLU A 72 14.48 -12.45 -23.24
C GLU A 72 14.10 -12.99 -21.86
N TRP A 73 14.37 -14.28 -21.64
CA TRP A 73 14.06 -14.98 -20.39
C TRP A 73 15.33 -15.57 -19.78
N TRP A 74 15.48 -15.43 -18.47
CA TRP A 74 16.55 -16.09 -17.73
C TRP A 74 16.10 -16.42 -16.31
N GLN A 75 16.93 -17.19 -15.61
CA GLN A 75 16.70 -17.57 -14.22
C GLN A 75 17.89 -17.20 -13.36
N GLU A 76 17.60 -16.78 -12.14
CA GLU A 76 18.60 -16.48 -11.13
C GLU A 76 18.24 -17.15 -9.81
N LEU A 77 19.29 -17.50 -9.05
CA LEU A 77 19.16 -18.13 -7.74
C LEU A 77 19.63 -17.18 -6.64
N PHE A 78 18.82 -17.04 -5.61
CA PHE A 78 19.10 -16.18 -4.47
C PHE A 78 18.94 -16.95 -3.16
N ASP A 79 19.79 -16.63 -2.19
CA ASP A 79 19.68 -17.19 -0.84
C ASP A 79 18.51 -16.55 -0.07
N ALA A 80 18.22 -15.26 -0.34
CA ALA A 80 17.14 -14.52 0.28
C ALA A 80 16.47 -13.57 -0.73
N VAL A 81 15.18 -13.28 -0.51
CA VAL A 81 14.36 -12.41 -1.37
C VAL A 81 13.61 -11.40 -0.50
N ILE A 82 13.57 -10.14 -0.94
CA ILE A 82 12.74 -9.09 -0.35
C ILE A 82 11.72 -8.65 -1.38
N ILE A 83 10.44 -8.79 -1.05
CA ILE A 83 9.33 -8.34 -1.88
C ILE A 83 9.08 -6.85 -1.62
N ALA A 84 9.14 -6.03 -2.66
CA ALA A 84 8.90 -4.58 -2.59
C ALA A 84 8.08 -4.07 -3.78
N ASN A 85 7.17 -4.89 -4.32
CA ASN A 85 6.36 -4.54 -5.51
C ASN A 85 5.20 -3.56 -5.22
N GLY A 86 4.95 -3.27 -3.94
CA GLY A 86 3.86 -2.42 -3.49
C GLY A 86 2.48 -3.04 -3.69
N GLN A 87 1.43 -2.27 -3.39
CA GLN A 87 0.05 -2.75 -3.32
C GLN A 87 -0.97 -1.90 -4.10
N PHE A 88 -0.56 -0.74 -4.62
CA PHE A 88 -1.46 0.22 -5.26
C PHE A 88 -1.50 0.08 -6.79
N SER A 89 -1.36 -1.15 -7.28
CA SER A 89 -1.27 -1.46 -8.71
C SER A 89 -2.55 -2.05 -9.28
N VAL A 90 -3.26 -2.94 -8.57
CA VAL A 90 -4.49 -3.56 -9.08
C VAL A 90 -5.70 -2.84 -8.50
N PRO A 91 -6.50 -2.08 -9.29
CA PRO A 91 -7.69 -1.40 -8.80
C PRO A 91 -8.67 -2.34 -8.10
N TYR A 92 -9.25 -1.91 -6.98
CA TYR A 92 -10.40 -2.58 -6.39
C TYR A 92 -11.67 -1.87 -6.84
N VAL A 93 -12.56 -2.59 -7.54
CA VAL A 93 -13.92 -2.13 -7.85
C VAL A 93 -14.87 -3.20 -7.30
N PRO A 94 -15.73 -2.87 -6.32
CA PRO A 94 -16.64 -3.84 -5.74
C PRO A 94 -17.66 -4.29 -6.79
N GLU A 95 -18.10 -5.55 -6.68
CA GLU A 95 -19.21 -6.03 -7.48
C GLU A 95 -20.50 -5.33 -7.04
N VAL A 96 -21.19 -4.70 -7.98
CA VAL A 96 -22.45 -4.00 -7.75
C VAL A 96 -23.44 -4.44 -8.82
N LYS A 97 -24.68 -4.74 -8.42
CA LYS A 97 -25.73 -5.20 -9.33
C LYS A 97 -25.87 -4.23 -10.52
N GLY A 98 -25.79 -4.74 -11.75
CA GLY A 98 -25.97 -3.95 -12.97
C GLY A 98 -24.74 -3.17 -13.44
N LEU A 99 -23.63 -3.15 -12.70
CA LEU A 99 -22.44 -2.38 -13.05
C LEU A 99 -21.84 -2.81 -14.39
N SER A 100 -21.71 -4.11 -14.64
CA SER A 100 -21.17 -4.64 -15.90
C SER A 100 -22.01 -4.22 -17.11
N GLN A 101 -23.34 -4.27 -16.98
CA GLN A 101 -24.27 -3.82 -18.02
C GLN A 101 -24.19 -2.31 -18.23
N TYR A 102 -24.02 -1.54 -17.15
CA TYR A 102 -23.84 -0.09 -17.21
C TYR A 102 -22.56 0.30 -17.94
N ILE A 103 -21.44 -0.35 -17.63
CA ILE A 103 -20.15 -0.12 -18.30
C ILE A 103 -20.23 -0.48 -19.79
N ALA A 104 -20.86 -1.61 -20.12
CA ALA A 104 -21.01 -2.05 -21.51
C ALA A 104 -21.84 -1.04 -22.34
N LYS A 105 -22.92 -0.49 -21.76
CA LYS A 105 -23.77 0.50 -22.44
C LYS A 105 -23.15 1.90 -22.49
N TYR A 106 -22.42 2.29 -21.45
CA TYR A 106 -21.82 3.62 -21.32
C TYR A 106 -20.30 3.53 -21.14
N PRO A 107 -19.56 3.17 -22.20
CA PRO A 107 -18.12 3.01 -22.12
C PRO A 107 -17.46 4.33 -21.70
N ARG A 108 -16.44 4.24 -20.83
CA ARG A 108 -15.70 5.38 -20.27
C ARG A 108 -16.48 6.25 -19.27
N ARG A 109 -17.72 5.92 -18.88
CA ARG A 109 -18.40 6.62 -17.76
C ARG A 109 -17.94 6.16 -16.40
N VAL A 110 -17.37 4.97 -16.28
CA VAL A 110 -16.84 4.45 -15.02
C VAL A 110 -15.33 4.37 -15.13
N MET A 111 -14.64 4.93 -14.15
CA MET A 111 -13.19 4.81 -14.00
C MET A 111 -12.81 4.57 -12.54
N HIS A 112 -11.59 4.09 -12.33
CA HIS A 112 -10.96 4.03 -11.01
C HIS A 112 -10.01 5.22 -10.82
N SER A 113 -9.79 5.65 -9.58
CA SER A 113 -8.86 6.74 -9.22
C SER A 113 -7.45 6.54 -9.77
N LYS A 114 -7.01 5.29 -9.95
CA LYS A 114 -5.75 4.92 -10.64
C LYS A 114 -5.57 5.61 -11.99
N TYR A 115 -6.66 5.90 -12.71
CA TYR A 115 -6.64 6.53 -14.03
C TYR A 115 -6.89 8.03 -14.01
N TYR A 116 -7.24 8.61 -12.85
CA TYR A 116 -7.34 10.05 -12.68
C TYR A 116 -5.95 10.69 -12.82
N ARG A 117 -5.88 11.85 -13.49
CA ARG A 117 -4.61 12.57 -13.74
C ARG A 117 -4.69 14.05 -13.47
N GLN A 118 -5.81 14.68 -13.84
CA GLN A 118 -6.04 16.10 -13.72
C GLN A 118 -7.54 16.40 -13.78
N PRO A 119 -8.00 17.54 -13.23
CA PRO A 119 -9.42 17.86 -13.13
C PRO A 119 -10.03 18.38 -14.45
N HIS A 120 -9.23 18.97 -15.34
CA HIS A 120 -9.73 19.65 -16.55
C HIS A 120 -10.68 18.82 -17.46
N PRO A 121 -10.47 17.51 -17.70
CA PRO A 121 -11.40 16.67 -18.46
C PRO A 121 -12.81 16.53 -17.86
N PHE A 122 -13.01 17.00 -16.63
CA PHE A 122 -14.26 16.93 -15.88
C PHE A 122 -15.01 18.27 -15.82
N ASN A 123 -14.58 19.26 -16.62
CA ASN A 123 -15.22 20.58 -16.66
C ASN A 123 -16.72 20.50 -17.01
N ASP A 124 -17.56 21.11 -16.19
CA ASP A 124 -19.03 21.10 -16.28
C ASP A 124 -19.67 19.70 -16.39
N LYS A 125 -18.99 18.65 -15.89
CA LYS A 125 -19.55 17.29 -15.83
C LYS A 125 -20.21 17.01 -14.48
N LYS A 126 -21.30 16.24 -14.49
CA LYS A 126 -21.93 15.69 -13.28
C LYS A 126 -21.14 14.46 -12.81
N ILE A 127 -20.51 14.55 -11.65
CA ILE A 127 -19.58 13.53 -11.14
C ILE A 127 -20.15 12.82 -9.92
N LEU A 128 -19.99 11.49 -9.89
CA LEU A 128 -20.14 10.68 -8.68
C LEU A 128 -18.80 10.08 -8.29
N ILE A 129 -18.33 10.37 -7.08
CA ILE A 129 -17.17 9.72 -6.46
C ILE A 129 -17.66 8.60 -5.56
N VAL A 130 -17.02 7.44 -5.61
CA VAL A 130 -17.36 6.27 -4.79
C VAL A 130 -16.19 5.96 -3.86
N GLY A 131 -16.38 6.15 -2.55
CA GLY A 131 -15.34 6.02 -1.54
C GLY A 131 -14.81 7.38 -1.06
N ASN A 132 -14.60 7.49 0.25
CA ASN A 132 -14.28 8.72 0.98
C ASN A 132 -12.94 8.65 1.75
N ALA A 133 -12.07 7.70 1.41
CA ALA A 133 -10.68 7.71 1.86
C ALA A 133 -9.89 8.83 1.15
N LEU A 134 -8.57 8.91 1.41
CA LEU A 134 -7.69 9.99 0.91
C LEU A 134 -7.88 10.33 -0.57
N SER A 135 -7.81 9.35 -1.48
CA SER A 135 -8.00 9.62 -2.92
C SER A 135 -9.39 10.14 -3.27
N GLY A 136 -10.43 9.66 -2.58
CA GLY A 136 -11.80 10.13 -2.79
C GLY A 136 -11.96 11.59 -2.42
N ARG A 137 -11.41 11.97 -1.25
CA ARG A 137 -11.39 13.34 -0.76
C ARG A 137 -10.58 14.26 -1.67
N ASP A 138 -9.34 13.91 -2.00
CA ASP A 138 -8.45 14.77 -2.79
C ASP A 138 -9.03 15.02 -4.19
N ILE A 139 -9.56 13.98 -4.84
CA ILE A 139 -10.21 14.11 -6.14
C ILE A 139 -11.49 14.95 -6.01
N ALA A 140 -12.29 14.78 -4.96
CA ALA A 140 -13.46 15.63 -4.73
C ALA A 140 -13.07 17.11 -4.61
N ASP A 141 -12.04 17.40 -3.81
CA ASP A 141 -11.54 18.76 -3.57
C ASP A 141 -10.99 19.41 -4.86
N GLU A 142 -10.33 18.64 -5.74
CA GLU A 142 -9.92 19.12 -7.06
C GLU A 142 -11.12 19.39 -7.98
N LEU A 143 -12.11 18.50 -7.98
CA LEU A 143 -13.25 18.57 -8.89
C LEU A 143 -14.25 19.67 -8.51
N LEU A 144 -14.33 20.09 -7.24
CA LEU A 144 -15.12 21.25 -6.83
C LEU A 144 -14.80 22.53 -7.62
N LYS A 145 -13.60 22.62 -8.21
CA LYS A 145 -13.12 23.79 -8.95
C LYS A 145 -13.56 23.82 -10.41
N VAL A 146 -14.00 22.69 -10.98
CA VAL A 146 -14.25 22.57 -12.43
C VAL A 146 -15.52 21.81 -12.79
N ALA A 147 -15.95 20.86 -11.96
CA ALA A 147 -17.11 20.02 -12.24
C ALA A 147 -18.43 20.79 -12.06
N ARG A 148 -19.51 20.25 -12.62
CA ARG A 148 -20.85 20.77 -12.34
C ARG A 148 -21.21 20.43 -10.90
N LEU A 149 -21.56 21.46 -10.12
CA LEU A 149 -21.94 21.27 -8.72
C LEU A 149 -23.41 20.83 -8.58
N PRO A 150 -23.73 20.00 -7.57
CA PRO A 150 -22.80 19.44 -6.59
C PRO A 150 -21.99 18.25 -7.15
N VAL A 151 -20.79 18.05 -6.61
CA VAL A 151 -20.04 16.79 -6.76
C VAL A 151 -20.65 15.78 -5.78
N TYR A 152 -21.14 14.66 -6.30
CA TYR A 152 -21.73 13.63 -5.45
C TYR A 152 -20.65 12.70 -4.90
N ALA A 153 -20.74 12.33 -3.63
CA ALA A 153 -19.81 11.42 -2.98
C ALA A 153 -20.55 10.31 -2.24
N SER A 154 -20.47 9.08 -2.75
CA SER A 154 -21.01 7.88 -2.11
C SER A 154 -20.04 7.36 -1.06
N ARG A 155 -20.53 7.17 0.18
CA ARG A 155 -19.72 6.67 1.30
C ARG A 155 -20.49 5.67 2.17
N ARG A 156 -19.75 4.79 2.84
CA ARG A 156 -20.29 3.78 3.75
C ARG A 156 -20.35 4.26 5.20
N HIS A 157 -19.28 4.91 5.66
CA HIS A 157 -19.14 5.46 7.00
C HIS A 157 -18.37 6.77 6.93
N LYS A 158 -18.41 7.56 7.99
CA LYS A 158 -17.61 8.79 8.12
C LYS A 158 -16.12 8.44 8.19
N SER A 159 -15.30 9.05 7.34
CA SER A 159 -13.83 8.93 7.45
C SER A 159 -13.32 9.85 8.58
N ILE A 160 -12.20 9.49 9.22
CA ILE A 160 -11.50 10.35 10.21
C ILE A 160 -11.17 11.75 9.66
N TRP A 161 -11.02 11.84 8.33
CA TRP A 161 -10.68 13.07 7.64
C TRP A 161 -11.91 13.94 7.34
N GLU A 162 -13.13 13.50 7.64
CA GLU A 162 -14.36 14.25 7.31
C GLU A 162 -14.92 15.01 8.52
N GLY A 163 -15.46 16.21 8.25
CA GLY A 163 -16.25 16.98 9.21
C GLY A 163 -17.64 16.38 9.47
N PRO A 164 -18.46 17.00 10.34
CA PRO A 164 -19.83 16.58 10.58
C PRO A 164 -20.74 16.77 9.35
N GLU A 165 -20.41 17.72 8.48
CA GLU A 165 -21.18 18.11 7.31
C GLU A 165 -20.32 18.02 6.02
N PRO A 166 -20.94 17.81 4.84
CA PRO A 166 -20.20 17.84 3.59
C PRO A 166 -19.64 19.24 3.33
N LYS A 167 -18.48 19.32 2.68
CA LYS A 167 -17.95 20.60 2.24
C LYS A 167 -18.93 21.27 1.27
N PRO A 168 -19.02 22.62 1.24
CA PRO A 168 -19.83 23.33 0.25
C PRO A 168 -19.55 22.86 -1.18
N GLY A 169 -20.61 22.49 -1.91
CA GLY A 169 -20.51 21.93 -3.26
C GLY A 169 -20.37 20.41 -3.33
N ILE A 170 -20.22 19.72 -2.21
CA ILE A 170 -20.29 18.25 -2.12
C ILE A 170 -21.66 17.84 -1.60
N GLU A 171 -22.24 16.79 -2.20
CA GLU A 171 -23.44 16.14 -1.69
C GLU A 171 -23.13 14.67 -1.38
N TRP A 172 -23.30 14.27 -0.12
CA TRP A 172 -23.12 12.88 0.28
C TRP A 172 -24.28 12.01 -0.20
N ARG A 173 -23.94 10.82 -0.67
CA ARG A 173 -24.89 9.76 -1.04
C ARG A 173 -24.61 8.50 -0.22
N PRO A 174 -25.63 7.67 0.07
CA PRO A 174 -25.41 6.35 0.64
C PRO A 174 -24.60 5.44 -0.30
N VAL A 175 -24.40 4.19 0.10
CA VAL A 175 -23.76 3.18 -0.74
C VAL A 175 -24.62 2.92 -1.98
N ILE A 176 -23.97 2.67 -3.12
CA ILE A 176 -24.65 2.31 -4.36
C ILE A 176 -25.24 0.91 -4.22
N LYS A 177 -26.56 0.81 -4.37
CA LYS A 177 -27.34 -0.44 -4.38
C LYS A 177 -27.30 -1.13 -5.74
N GLY A 178 -27.24 -0.36 -6.83
CA GLY A 178 -27.22 -0.92 -8.18
C GLY A 178 -27.18 0.12 -9.28
N TYR A 179 -26.91 -0.34 -10.50
CA TYR A 179 -26.97 0.45 -11.73
C TYR A 179 -28.13 -0.06 -12.60
N VAL A 180 -28.93 0.87 -13.12
CA VAL A 180 -30.02 0.57 -14.07
C VAL A 180 -29.60 1.09 -15.44
N ALA A 181 -28.92 0.25 -16.21
CA ALA A 181 -28.30 0.63 -17.48
C ALA A 181 -29.33 1.16 -18.50
N GLU A 182 -30.54 0.62 -18.53
CA GLU A 182 -31.61 1.03 -19.46
C GLU A 182 -31.91 2.52 -19.35
N ARG A 183 -31.95 3.02 -18.12
CA ARG A 183 -32.26 4.42 -17.78
C ARG A 183 -31.02 5.27 -17.53
N GLY A 184 -29.85 4.65 -17.36
CA GLY A 184 -28.63 5.35 -16.94
C GLY A 184 -28.62 5.75 -15.46
N HIS A 185 -29.51 5.19 -14.64
CA HIS A 185 -29.64 5.54 -13.23
C HIS A 185 -28.62 4.79 -12.37
N ILE A 186 -28.19 5.45 -11.29
CA ILE A 186 -27.39 4.87 -10.20
C ILE A 186 -28.27 4.92 -8.94
N MET A 187 -28.65 3.76 -8.43
CA MET A 187 -29.53 3.60 -7.27
C MET A 187 -28.72 3.50 -5.98
N PHE A 188 -29.17 4.14 -4.91
CA PHE A 188 -28.57 4.07 -3.58
C PHE A 188 -29.40 3.22 -2.63
N GLU A 189 -28.83 2.89 -1.47
CA GLU A 189 -29.49 2.05 -0.45
C GLU A 189 -30.78 2.64 0.13
N ASP A 190 -30.91 3.98 0.15
CA ASP A 190 -32.11 4.72 0.58
C ASP A 190 -33.19 4.82 -0.51
N ASP A 191 -33.05 4.05 -1.59
CA ASP A 191 -33.90 4.06 -2.78
C ASP A 191 -33.89 5.38 -3.58
N SER A 192 -33.06 6.36 -3.19
CA SER A 192 -32.76 7.51 -4.04
C SER A 192 -31.94 7.08 -5.26
N TYR A 193 -31.88 7.95 -6.27
CA TYR A 193 -31.08 7.70 -7.47
C TYR A 193 -30.45 8.97 -8.03
N LEU A 194 -29.38 8.78 -8.80
CA LEU A 194 -28.83 9.80 -9.70
C LEU A 194 -29.06 9.38 -11.15
N GLU A 195 -29.48 10.34 -11.95
CA GLU A 195 -29.55 10.27 -13.41
C GLU A 195 -28.51 11.21 -14.06
N ASP A 196 -28.27 11.04 -15.36
CA ASP A 196 -27.38 11.88 -16.16
C ASP A 196 -25.98 12.09 -15.57
N VAL A 197 -25.43 11.06 -14.91
CA VAL A 197 -24.06 11.09 -14.39
C VAL A 197 -23.10 10.91 -15.57
N ASP A 198 -22.22 11.90 -15.75
CA ASP A 198 -21.22 11.90 -16.83
C ASP A 198 -20.03 10.99 -16.50
N GLN A 199 -19.64 10.93 -15.22
CA GLN A 199 -18.52 10.12 -14.74
C GLN A 199 -18.74 9.60 -13.32
N VAL A 200 -18.43 8.32 -13.14
CA VAL A 200 -18.32 7.63 -11.85
C VAL A 200 -16.85 7.33 -11.62
N ILE A 201 -16.29 7.86 -10.53
CA ILE A 201 -14.89 7.66 -10.14
C ILE A 201 -14.85 6.79 -8.89
N TYR A 202 -14.48 5.53 -9.06
CA TYR A 202 -14.22 4.61 -7.96
C TYR A 202 -12.91 4.96 -7.28
N CYS A 203 -13.00 5.41 -6.04
CA CYS A 203 -11.90 5.70 -5.11
C CYS A 203 -11.87 4.64 -4.00
N THR A 204 -12.04 3.38 -4.39
CA THR A 204 -12.25 2.22 -3.51
C THR A 204 -10.97 1.46 -3.15
N GLY A 205 -9.80 2.01 -3.48
CA GLY A 205 -8.51 1.42 -3.13
C GLY A 205 -8.07 0.34 -4.11
N TYR A 206 -7.25 -0.60 -3.64
CA TYR A 206 -6.53 -1.54 -4.49
C TYR A 206 -6.54 -2.94 -3.88
N LYS A 207 -6.38 -3.96 -4.74
CA LYS A 207 -6.17 -5.35 -4.33
C LYS A 207 -4.66 -5.64 -4.21
N PRO A 208 -4.20 -6.23 -3.09
CA PRO A 208 -2.89 -6.87 -3.04
C PRO A 208 -2.73 -7.87 -4.19
N SER A 209 -1.54 -7.92 -4.78
CA SER A 209 -1.28 -8.78 -5.92
C SER A 209 0.18 -9.19 -5.97
N PHE A 210 0.41 -10.50 -6.03
CA PHE A 210 1.72 -11.13 -6.09
C PHE A 210 1.71 -12.16 -7.24
N PRO A 211 1.61 -11.71 -8.50
CA PRO A 211 1.37 -12.59 -9.65
C PRO A 211 2.54 -13.55 -9.92
N PHE A 212 3.74 -13.20 -9.45
CA PHE A 212 4.94 -14.02 -9.52
C PHE A 212 5.00 -15.13 -8.46
N TRP A 213 4.11 -15.13 -7.45
CA TRP A 213 4.19 -16.08 -6.35
C TRP A 213 3.73 -17.49 -6.76
N ASN A 214 4.64 -18.46 -6.72
CA ASN A 214 4.32 -19.84 -7.06
C ASN A 214 3.72 -20.59 -5.85
N ILE A 215 2.39 -20.67 -5.80
CA ILE A 215 1.66 -21.31 -4.68
C ILE A 215 2.08 -22.76 -4.46
N GLN A 216 2.30 -23.52 -5.54
CA GLN A 216 2.65 -24.94 -5.44
C GLN A 216 4.07 -25.13 -4.93
N ALA A 217 5.05 -24.41 -5.51
CA ALA A 217 6.45 -24.50 -5.09
C ALA A 217 6.68 -23.97 -3.67
N ASN A 218 5.88 -22.98 -3.26
CA ASN A 218 6.06 -22.31 -1.97
C ASN A 218 5.15 -22.87 -0.86
N GLY A 219 4.30 -23.85 -1.17
CA GLY A 219 3.48 -24.56 -0.18
C GLY A 219 2.25 -23.79 0.33
N GLY A 220 1.80 -22.75 -0.39
CA GLY A 220 0.64 -21.97 0.01
C GLY A 220 0.54 -20.59 -0.64
N HIS A 221 -0.55 -19.88 -0.36
CA HIS A 221 -0.75 -18.51 -0.82
C HIS A 221 0.04 -17.52 0.06
N LEU A 222 0.76 -16.59 -0.57
CA LEU A 222 1.43 -15.49 0.16
C LEU A 222 0.43 -14.55 0.85
N TYR A 223 -0.75 -14.36 0.26
CA TYR A 223 -1.81 -13.51 0.78
C TYR A 223 -3.13 -14.29 0.83
N ASN A 224 -3.78 -14.25 1.99
CA ASN A 224 -5.09 -14.82 2.22
C ASN A 224 -6.16 -13.73 1.99
N TYR A 225 -6.92 -13.85 0.90
CA TYR A 225 -7.95 -12.87 0.54
C TYR A 225 -9.19 -12.93 1.43
N ASP A 226 -9.49 -14.09 2.05
CA ASP A 226 -10.64 -14.22 2.95
C ASP A 226 -10.38 -13.56 4.30
N LYS A 227 -9.13 -13.63 4.77
CA LYS A 227 -8.66 -12.99 6.01
C LYS A 227 -8.03 -11.61 5.78
N GLU A 228 -7.95 -11.18 4.52
CA GLU A 228 -7.34 -9.93 4.08
C GLU A 228 -5.92 -9.67 4.63
N LYS A 229 -5.10 -10.72 4.82
CA LYS A 229 -3.73 -10.61 5.37
C LYS A 229 -2.70 -11.50 4.68
N LEU A 230 -1.43 -11.11 4.78
CA LEU A 230 -0.29 -11.94 4.39
C LEU A 230 -0.20 -13.18 5.30
N SER A 231 0.09 -14.33 4.70
CA SER A 231 0.17 -15.61 5.41
C SER A 231 1.48 -15.72 6.18
N GLY A 232 1.43 -15.91 7.50
CA GLY A 232 2.62 -16.16 8.30
C GLY A 232 3.53 -14.94 8.44
N ASN A 233 2.98 -13.72 8.44
CA ASN A 233 3.76 -12.49 8.30
C ASN A 233 3.97 -11.76 9.62
N PHE A 234 5.06 -12.11 10.30
CA PHE A 234 5.49 -11.53 11.57
C PHE A 234 5.99 -10.09 11.41
N LEU A 235 5.51 -9.21 12.30
CA LEU A 235 5.80 -7.76 12.32
C LEU A 235 5.65 -7.09 10.95
N HIS A 236 4.71 -7.58 10.13
CA HIS A 236 4.46 -7.08 8.78
C HIS A 236 5.69 -7.08 7.85
N THR A 237 6.73 -7.87 8.18
CA THR A 237 8.08 -7.76 7.60
C THR A 237 8.70 -9.11 7.29
N PHE A 238 8.63 -10.06 8.23
CA PHE A 238 9.25 -11.38 8.13
C PHE A 238 8.21 -12.46 7.84
N PHE A 239 8.59 -13.56 7.20
CA PHE A 239 7.71 -14.70 6.96
C PHE A 239 8.12 -15.90 7.80
N ARG A 240 7.23 -16.36 8.68
CA ARG A 240 7.43 -17.51 9.59
C ARG A 240 7.88 -18.76 8.83
N ASP A 241 7.13 -19.10 7.79
CA ASP A 241 7.33 -20.34 7.02
C ASP A 241 8.47 -20.19 5.99
N HIS A 242 8.97 -18.97 5.80
CA HIS A 242 9.99 -18.60 4.83
C HIS A 242 11.00 -17.59 5.43
N PRO A 243 11.92 -18.02 6.32
CA PRO A 243 12.79 -17.08 7.05
C PRO A 243 13.77 -16.26 6.21
N ALA A 244 14.02 -16.67 4.96
CA ALA A 244 14.83 -15.93 3.98
C ALA A 244 13.98 -15.10 3.01
N LEU A 245 12.69 -14.92 3.29
CA LEU A 245 11.78 -14.05 2.58
C LEU A 245 11.39 -12.89 3.48
N GLY A 246 11.42 -11.68 2.94
CA GLY A 246 10.92 -10.48 3.61
C GLY A 246 9.99 -9.69 2.70
N ILE A 247 9.24 -8.76 3.28
CA ILE A 247 8.42 -7.79 2.54
C ILE A 247 8.60 -6.39 3.11
N ILE A 248 8.64 -5.39 2.23
CA ILE A 248 8.70 -3.99 2.60
C ILE A 248 7.53 -3.24 1.96
N GLY A 249 6.91 -2.36 2.74
CA GLY A 249 5.96 -1.37 2.28
C GLY A 249 4.54 -1.87 1.99
N PHE A 250 4.12 -2.94 2.64
CA PHE A 250 2.74 -3.41 2.62
C PHE A 250 1.89 -2.65 3.66
N ARG A 251 0.76 -2.06 3.23
CA ARG A 251 -0.26 -1.31 4.02
C ARG A 251 0.25 -0.27 5.05
N GLN A 252 1.33 0.47 4.77
CA GLN A 252 1.92 1.42 5.74
C GLN A 252 1.55 2.90 5.55
N THR A 253 1.40 3.60 6.68
CA THR A 253 0.95 5.00 6.82
C THR A 253 2.09 6.01 6.63
N LEU A 254 3.28 5.77 7.21
CA LEU A 254 4.46 6.65 7.10
C LEU A 254 5.54 6.10 6.16
N ALA A 255 5.17 5.87 4.90
CA ALA A 255 5.93 5.19 3.85
C ALA A 255 7.46 5.16 4.06
N PHE A 256 8.20 6.25 3.78
CA PHE A 256 9.68 6.22 3.80
C PHE A 256 10.28 5.86 5.16
N ARG A 257 9.69 6.31 6.26
CA ARG A 257 10.19 5.98 7.61
C ARG A 257 9.93 4.51 7.90
N SER A 258 8.72 4.03 7.63
CA SER A 258 8.38 2.63 7.81
C SER A 258 9.26 1.70 6.98
N TYR A 259 9.50 2.04 5.72
CA TYR A 259 10.33 1.25 4.82
C TYR A 259 11.79 1.19 5.31
N GLU A 260 12.29 2.27 5.93
CA GLU A 260 13.63 2.31 6.47
C GLU A 260 13.83 1.36 7.64
N TYR A 261 12.91 1.33 8.62
CA TYR A 261 12.97 0.37 9.74
C TYR A 261 12.91 -1.07 9.25
N GLN A 262 11.99 -1.38 8.34
CA GLN A 262 11.89 -2.73 7.76
C GLN A 262 13.17 -3.13 7.02
N ALA A 263 13.71 -2.24 6.18
CA ALA A 263 14.93 -2.49 5.42
C ALA A 263 16.14 -2.73 6.35
N ILE A 264 16.24 -1.94 7.42
CA ILE A 264 17.29 -2.06 8.44
C ILE A 264 17.21 -3.43 9.13
N ALA A 265 16.02 -3.82 9.60
CA ALA A 265 15.83 -5.09 10.29
C ALA A 265 16.10 -6.27 9.36
N LEU A 266 15.51 -6.29 8.16
CA LEU A 266 15.74 -7.35 7.17
C LEU A 266 17.21 -7.49 6.79
N ALA A 267 17.89 -6.38 6.49
CA ALA A 267 19.30 -6.42 6.08
C ALA A 267 20.22 -6.99 7.17
N ARG A 268 19.92 -6.74 8.45
CA ARG A 268 20.72 -7.26 9.56
C ARG A 268 20.43 -8.72 9.86
N VAL A 269 19.14 -9.10 9.88
CA VAL A 269 18.72 -10.50 10.06
C VAL A 269 19.31 -11.36 8.95
N PHE A 270 19.16 -10.96 7.69
CA PHE A 270 19.66 -11.75 6.54
C PHE A 270 21.17 -11.78 6.44
N SER A 271 21.88 -10.75 6.91
CA SER A 271 23.35 -10.77 6.95
C SER A 271 23.94 -11.39 8.21
N GLY A 272 23.12 -11.78 9.19
CA GLY A 272 23.56 -12.31 10.48
C GLY A 272 24.43 -11.32 11.28
N ARG A 273 24.27 -10.01 11.05
CA ARG A 273 25.13 -8.97 11.65
C ARG A 273 24.44 -8.29 12.82
N ASN A 274 24.68 -8.82 14.03
CA ASN A 274 24.21 -8.28 15.30
C ASN A 274 22.68 -8.18 15.46
N ALA A 275 21.93 -8.85 14.59
CA ALA A 275 20.49 -8.96 14.78
C ALA A 275 20.20 -9.92 15.93
N LEU A 276 19.18 -9.62 16.72
CA LEU A 276 18.58 -10.64 17.57
C LEU A 276 18.00 -11.75 16.67
N PRO A 277 18.09 -13.02 17.09
CA PRO A 277 17.41 -14.10 16.37
C PRO A 277 15.91 -13.79 16.34
N LEU A 278 15.27 -14.06 15.19
CA LEU A 278 13.82 -14.01 15.12
C LEU A 278 13.22 -15.00 16.13
N PRO A 279 12.05 -14.69 16.72
CA PRO A 279 11.34 -15.63 17.60
C PRO A 279 11.06 -16.96 16.91
N THR A 280 10.79 -17.99 17.70
CA THR A 280 10.39 -19.30 17.20
C THR A 280 9.10 -19.22 16.36
N ALA A 281 8.85 -20.23 15.53
CA ALA A 281 7.65 -20.24 14.69
C ALA A 281 6.35 -20.16 15.51
N LEU A 282 6.33 -20.78 16.70
CA LEU A 282 5.19 -20.73 17.62
C LEU A 282 4.98 -19.32 18.17
N GLU A 283 6.04 -18.64 18.62
CA GLU A 283 5.95 -17.25 19.11
C GLU A 283 5.51 -16.28 18.01
N GLN A 284 5.95 -16.49 16.77
CA GLN A 284 5.48 -15.69 15.62
C GLN A 284 3.99 -15.95 15.32
N GLU A 285 3.52 -17.19 15.45
CA GLU A 285 2.10 -17.52 15.29
C GLU A 285 1.24 -16.91 16.41
N ASP A 286 1.72 -16.96 17.65
CA ASP A 286 1.06 -16.34 18.79
C ASP A 286 0.98 -14.82 18.63
N TRP A 287 2.05 -14.19 18.15
CA TRP A 287 2.03 -12.77 17.77
C TRP A 287 0.97 -12.48 16.70
N GLU A 288 0.89 -13.28 15.63
CA GLU A 288 -0.11 -13.08 14.58
C GLU A 288 -1.55 -13.19 15.13
N ARG A 289 -1.78 -14.07 16.11
CA ARG A 289 -3.08 -14.25 16.77
C ARG A 289 -3.42 -13.04 17.64
N SER A 290 -2.50 -12.62 18.51
CA SER A 290 -2.71 -11.46 19.37
C SER A 290 -2.89 -10.17 18.57
N TRP A 291 -2.14 -10.00 17.48
CA TRP A 291 -2.31 -8.85 16.59
C TRP A 291 -3.66 -8.87 15.85
N GLU A 292 -4.15 -10.05 15.46
CA GLU A 292 -5.48 -10.19 14.87
C GLU A 292 -6.61 -9.86 15.87
N GLU A 293 -6.46 -10.21 17.14
CA GLU A 293 -7.38 -9.83 18.21
C GLU A 293 -7.37 -8.30 18.43
N HIS A 294 -6.19 -7.71 18.60
CA HIS A 294 -6.00 -6.27 18.75
C HIS A 294 -6.62 -5.47 17.60
N THR A 295 -6.32 -5.82 16.35
CA THR A 295 -6.86 -5.09 15.18
C THR A 295 -8.38 -5.22 15.05
N LYS A 296 -8.97 -6.36 15.45
CA LYS A 296 -10.43 -6.53 15.52
C LYS A 296 -11.07 -5.65 16.59
N GLU A 297 -10.46 -5.56 17.77
CA GLU A 297 -10.93 -4.70 18.86
C GLU A 297 -10.89 -3.22 18.45
N GLN A 298 -9.82 -2.81 17.75
CA GLN A 298 -9.65 -1.46 17.21
C GLN A 298 -10.49 -1.19 15.94
N GLY A 299 -11.07 -2.22 15.33
CA GLY A 299 -11.85 -2.09 14.09
C GLY A 299 -11.02 -1.66 12.87
N ILE A 300 -9.73 -2.02 12.83
CA ILE A 300 -8.79 -1.68 11.75
C ILE A 300 -8.33 -2.94 10.98
N ASP A 301 -7.75 -2.75 9.80
CA ASP A 301 -7.21 -3.85 9.00
C ASP A 301 -6.00 -4.50 9.69
N PHE A 302 -5.79 -5.80 9.47
CA PHE A 302 -4.67 -6.55 10.08
C PHE A 302 -3.30 -5.90 9.83
N HIS A 303 -3.07 -5.29 8.68
CA HIS A 303 -1.77 -4.66 8.37
C HIS A 303 -1.75 -3.14 8.64
N ALA A 304 -2.80 -2.58 9.24
CA ALA A 304 -2.80 -1.20 9.68
C ALA A 304 -1.97 -1.07 10.95
N VAL A 305 -0.99 -0.17 10.94
CA VAL A 305 -0.18 0.17 12.10
C VAL A 305 -0.42 1.65 12.40
N SER A 306 -1.27 1.93 13.38
CA SER A 306 -1.76 3.28 13.66
C SER A 306 -0.79 4.08 14.52
N PHE A 307 -0.71 5.39 14.27
CA PHE A 307 0.03 6.30 15.15
C PHE A 307 -0.78 6.65 16.40
N GLU A 308 -2.10 6.85 16.24
CA GLU A 308 -2.99 7.36 17.29
C GLU A 308 -3.03 6.45 18.54
N ASN A 309 -2.96 5.13 18.36
CA ASN A 309 -2.96 4.16 19.47
C ASN A 309 -1.55 3.74 19.92
N GLY A 310 -0.49 4.32 19.36
CA GLY A 310 0.90 4.02 19.70
C GLY A 310 1.50 2.80 18.98
N ASP A 311 0.72 2.04 18.22
CA ASP A 311 1.17 0.83 17.51
C ASP A 311 2.38 1.09 16.61
N LEU A 312 2.40 2.25 15.94
CA LEU A 312 3.47 2.62 15.02
C LEU A 312 4.81 2.79 15.72
N LEU A 313 4.81 3.39 16.92
CA LEU A 313 6.02 3.59 17.71
C LEU A 313 6.51 2.27 18.30
N TRP A 314 5.59 1.46 18.84
CA TRP A 314 5.92 0.12 19.32
C TRP A 314 6.51 -0.75 18.20
N TRP A 315 5.89 -0.75 17.02
CA TRP A 315 6.37 -1.53 15.87
C TRP A 315 7.78 -1.08 15.42
N TYR A 316 8.08 0.22 15.45
CA TYR A 316 9.43 0.71 15.19
C TYR A 316 10.43 0.28 16.25
N ASP A 317 10.04 0.23 17.52
CA ASP A 317 10.89 -0.26 18.59
C ASP A 317 11.20 -1.75 18.40
N GLU A 318 10.20 -2.58 18.11
CA GLU A 318 10.39 -4.02 17.83
C GLU A 318 11.37 -4.26 16.67
N LEU A 319 11.18 -3.55 15.54
CA LEU A 319 12.10 -3.65 14.41
C LEU A 319 13.51 -3.17 14.76
N SER A 320 13.63 -2.13 15.59
CA SER A 320 14.91 -1.60 16.06
C SER A 320 15.61 -2.54 17.02
N ASN A 321 14.86 -3.20 17.92
CA ASN A 321 15.36 -4.19 18.86
C ASN A 321 15.88 -5.42 18.13
N ILE A 322 15.13 -5.94 17.15
CA ILE A 322 15.58 -7.03 16.27
C ILE A 322 16.84 -6.61 15.51
N ALA A 323 16.87 -5.39 14.98
CA ALA A 323 18.01 -4.90 14.23
C ALA A 323 19.26 -4.70 15.11
N GLY A 324 19.09 -4.19 16.32
CA GLY A 324 20.19 -3.69 17.14
C GLY A 324 21.01 -2.57 16.48
N LEU A 325 22.04 -2.15 17.19
CA LEU A 325 22.96 -1.11 16.72
C LEU A 325 24.01 -1.68 15.75
N PRO A 326 24.54 -0.86 14.81
CA PRO A 326 25.59 -1.30 13.91
C PRO A 326 26.89 -1.60 14.69
N ILE A 327 27.51 -2.74 14.40
CA ILE A 327 28.83 -3.10 14.93
C ILE A 327 29.92 -2.60 13.99
N CYS A 328 31.00 -2.04 14.56
CA CYS A 328 32.17 -1.56 13.83
C CYS A 328 31.83 -0.56 12.70
N GLY A 329 30.78 0.24 12.88
CA GLY A 329 30.34 1.25 11.90
C GLY A 329 29.74 0.69 10.60
N LYS A 330 29.46 -0.63 10.52
CA LYS A 330 28.84 -1.23 9.34
C LYS A 330 27.31 -1.32 9.50
N GLY A 331 26.58 -0.73 8.57
CA GLY A 331 25.12 -0.72 8.54
C GLY A 331 24.52 0.59 9.06
N ARG A 332 23.23 0.80 8.79
CA ARG A 332 22.50 2.02 9.18
C ARG A 332 22.03 1.95 10.63
N VAL A 333 22.00 3.04 11.37
CA VAL A 333 21.35 3.09 12.70
C VAL A 333 19.83 3.14 12.49
N PRO A 334 19.01 2.35 13.23
CA PRO A 334 17.56 2.56 13.22
C PRO A 334 17.24 4.03 13.54
N PRO A 335 16.35 4.69 12.79
CA PRO A 335 16.13 6.11 12.99
C PRO A 335 15.68 6.44 14.43
N ALA A 336 16.09 7.59 14.95
CA ALA A 336 15.54 8.11 16.20
C ALA A 336 14.30 8.98 15.90
N PHE A 337 13.36 9.02 16.82
CA PHE A 337 12.31 10.04 16.87
C PHE A 337 12.83 11.21 17.72
N THR A 338 12.93 12.38 17.09
CA THR A 338 13.20 13.63 17.80
C THR A 338 11.89 14.18 18.37
N ASP A 339 11.97 15.02 19.40
CA ASP A 339 10.80 15.75 19.93
C ASP A 339 10.08 16.53 18.81
N GLU A 340 10.84 17.12 17.88
CA GLU A 340 10.31 17.78 16.68
C GLU A 340 9.49 16.81 15.80
N ALA A 341 10.02 15.60 15.54
CA ALA A 341 9.32 14.62 14.71
C ALA A 341 8.06 14.07 15.39
N MET A 342 8.09 13.90 16.71
CA MET A 342 6.91 13.53 17.50
C MET A 342 5.84 14.61 17.43
N TRP A 343 6.24 15.86 17.67
CA TRP A 343 5.34 17.01 17.59
C TRP A 343 4.70 17.13 16.20
N ASP A 344 5.47 16.99 15.11
CA ASP A 344 4.94 17.00 13.75
C ASP A 344 3.90 15.90 13.51
N LEU A 345 4.18 14.68 13.98
CA LEU A 345 3.26 13.55 13.81
C LEU A 345 1.98 13.76 14.60
N GLU A 346 2.05 14.26 15.84
CA GLU A 346 0.87 14.56 16.66
C GLU A 346 -0.01 15.64 16.03
N ASN A 347 0.58 16.63 15.35
CA ASN A 347 -0.17 17.68 14.66
C ASN A 347 -0.78 17.22 13.33
N ILE A 348 -0.21 16.20 12.67
CA ILE A 348 -0.68 15.69 11.38
C ILE A 348 -1.68 14.53 11.55
N LEU A 349 -1.36 13.60 12.45
CA LEU A 349 -2.06 12.33 12.65
C LEU A 349 -2.89 12.31 13.94
N GLY A 350 -2.85 13.37 14.75
CA GLY A 350 -3.50 13.40 16.06
C GLY A 350 -2.57 12.93 17.20
N PRO A 351 -2.85 13.32 18.45
CA PRO A 351 -2.05 12.91 19.60
C PRO A 351 -2.12 11.40 19.80
N VAL A 352 -1.06 10.83 20.36
CA VAL A 352 -1.07 9.43 20.80
C VAL A 352 -1.96 9.33 22.05
N ASN A 353 -3.04 8.56 21.95
CA ASN A 353 -3.92 8.23 23.06
C ASN A 353 -3.72 6.75 23.40
N PRO A 354 -2.73 6.41 24.26
CA PRO A 354 -2.44 5.00 24.54
C PRO A 354 -3.55 4.26 25.30
N HIS A 355 -4.65 4.92 25.69
CA HIS A 355 -5.78 4.32 26.41
C HIS A 355 -7.11 5.07 26.16
N GLU A 356 -7.98 4.49 25.34
CA GLU A 356 -9.45 4.48 25.56
C GLU A 356 -9.92 3.03 25.60
#